data_AF-A0A7K7KF78-F1
#
_entry.id   AF-A0A7K7KF78-F1
#
_cell.length_a   1.000
_cell.length_b   1.000
_cell.length_c   1.000
_cell.angle_alpha   90.00
_cell.angle_beta   90.00
_cell.angle_gamma   90.00
#
_symmetry.space_group_name_H-M   'P 1'
#
loop_
_entity.id
_entity.type
_entity.pdbx_description
1 polymer ?
#
loop_
_entity_poly.entity_id
_entity_poly.type
_entity_poly.pdbx_seq_one_letter_code
_entity_poly.pdbx_strand_id
1 'polypeptide(L)'
;QYSLVRDVVSALRRHRMHEQQFLHPPLLVLGNFGARARAELRLMAGMFQGMFPALNVHRVNLNSIRRCLLISYDADSQLLEFRH
;
A
#
# COMPACT_ATOMS: atom_id res chain seq x y z
N GLN A 1 -5.53 -5.36 13.89
CA GLN A 1 -6.27 -6.63 13.69
C GLN A 1 -5.48 -7.49 12.72
N TYR A 2 -5.50 -8.81 12.90
CA TYR A 2 -4.76 -9.74 12.05
C TYR A 2 -5.74 -10.57 11.21
N SER A 3 -5.39 -10.87 9.96
CA SER A 3 -6.20 -11.68 9.06
C SER A 3 -5.30 -12.59 8.24
N LEU A 4 -5.72 -13.84 8.03
CA LEU A 4 -5.00 -14.77 7.18
C LEU A 4 -5.42 -14.58 5.72
N VAL A 5 -4.46 -14.71 4.80
CA VAL A 5 -4.74 -14.63 3.36
C VAL A 5 -5.79 -15.66 2.93
N ARG A 6 -5.77 -16.88 3.48
CA ARG A 6 -6.78 -17.92 3.18
C ARG A 6 -8.20 -17.51 3.57
N ASP A 7 -8.36 -16.77 4.68
CA ASP A 7 -9.66 -16.33 5.17
C ASP A 7 -10.17 -15.17 4.29
N VAL A 8 -9.28 -14.26 3.90
CA VAL A 8 -9.61 -13.16 2.97
C VAL A 8 -10.00 -13.69 1.60
N VAL A 9 -9.23 -14.62 1.04
CA VAL A 9 -9.48 -15.23 -0.27
C VAL A 9 -10.79 -16.00 -0.29
N SER A 10 -11.10 -16.76 0.77
CA SER A 10 -12.36 -17.51 0.87
C SER A 10 -13.59 -16.63 1.08
N ALA A 11 -13.45 -15.47 1.74
CA ALA A 11 -14.54 -14.51 1.91
C ALA A 11 -14.89 -13.72 0.63
N LEU A 12 -13.96 -13.62 -0.33
CA LEU A 12 -14.14 -12.85 -1.56
C LEU A 12 -14.73 -13.69 -2.70
N ARG A 13 -15.97 -13.38 -3.13
CA ARG A 13 -16.64 -14.02 -4.28
C ARG A 13 -15.81 -14.00 -5.58
N ARG A 14 -14.95 -13.00 -5.76
CA ARG A 14 -14.04 -12.85 -6.90
C ARG A 14 -12.69 -12.35 -6.41
N HIS A 15 -11.85 -13.27 -5.94
CA HIS A 15 -10.46 -12.93 -5.69
C HIS A 15 -9.66 -12.91 -7.01
N ARG A 16 -8.82 -11.89 -7.22
CA ARG A 16 -7.80 -11.93 -8.29
C ARG A 16 -6.47 -12.28 -7.66
N MET A 17 -6.15 -13.57 -7.64
CA MET A 17 -4.96 -14.10 -6.98
C MET A 17 -4.20 -14.96 -8.01
N HIS A 18 -3.16 -14.38 -8.60
CA HIS A 18 -2.31 -15.04 -9.61
C HIS A 18 -0.86 -14.93 -9.19
N GLU A 19 -0.11 -16.02 -9.08
CA GLU A 19 1.26 -16.00 -8.53
C GLU A 19 2.20 -15.00 -9.23
N GLN A 20 2.08 -14.85 -10.55
CA GLN A 20 2.90 -13.93 -11.34
C GLN A 20 2.78 -12.46 -10.92
N GLN A 21 1.72 -12.07 -10.21
CA GLN A 21 1.57 -10.70 -9.71
C GLN A 21 2.60 -10.34 -8.64
N PHE A 22 3.17 -11.34 -7.97
CA PHE A 22 4.17 -11.16 -6.91
C PHE A 22 5.60 -10.98 -7.44
N LEU A 23 5.82 -11.19 -8.74
CA LEU A 23 7.11 -10.95 -9.41
C LEU A 23 7.45 -9.46 -9.53
N HIS A 24 6.45 -8.59 -9.39
CA HIS A 24 6.62 -7.13 -9.40
C HIS A 24 6.33 -6.53 -8.03
N PRO A 25 7.06 -5.47 -7.62
CA PRO A 25 6.77 -4.73 -6.40
C PRO A 25 5.40 -4.02 -6.50
N PRO A 26 4.68 -3.87 -5.38
CA PRO A 26 3.42 -3.12 -5.38
C PRO A 26 3.67 -1.62 -5.49
N LEU A 27 2.71 -0.91 -6.08
CA LEU A 27 2.65 0.55 -6.05
C LEU A 27 2.22 1.03 -4.66
N LEU A 28 3.09 1.78 -3.97
CA LEU A 28 2.76 2.38 -2.68
C LEU A 28 1.82 3.59 -2.86
N VAL A 29 0.74 3.60 -2.10
CA VAL A 29 -0.22 4.71 -1.98
C VAL A 29 -0.32 5.10 -0.50
N LEU A 30 -0.09 6.38 -0.22
CA LEU A 30 -0.18 6.94 1.13
C LEU A 30 -1.46 7.78 1.25
N GLY A 31 -2.40 7.34 2.08
CA GLY A 31 -3.67 8.01 2.37
C GLY A 31 -3.57 8.86 3.63
N ASN A 32 -4.07 10.10 3.57
CA ASN A 32 -4.14 11.02 4.71
C ASN A 32 -2.78 11.44 5.32
N PHE A 33 -1.69 11.37 4.56
CA PHE A 33 -0.35 11.86 4.94
C PHE A 33 -0.05 13.31 4.46
N GLY A 34 -1.07 14.16 4.34
CA GLY A 34 -0.99 15.46 3.67
C GLY A 34 -0.10 16.52 4.34
N ALA A 35 0.05 17.68 3.70
CA ALA A 35 0.99 18.74 4.13
C ALA A 35 0.75 19.33 5.54
N ARG A 36 -0.45 19.18 6.10
CA ARG A 36 -0.79 19.57 7.49
C ARG A 36 -0.54 18.45 8.52
N ALA A 37 0.01 17.32 8.08
CA ALA A 37 0.28 16.19 8.95
C ALA A 37 1.40 16.53 9.96
N ARG A 38 1.29 15.93 11.15
CA ARG A 38 2.31 16.02 12.20
C ARG A 38 3.68 15.54 11.68
N ALA A 39 4.76 16.01 12.29
CA ALA A 39 6.12 15.65 11.88
C ALA A 39 6.34 14.13 11.82
N GLU A 40 5.77 13.38 12.76
CA GLU A 40 5.81 11.92 12.82
C GLU A 40 5.25 11.28 11.54
N LEU A 41 4.10 11.73 11.05
CA LEU A 41 3.48 11.18 9.84
C LEU A 41 4.34 11.46 8.60
N ARG A 42 5.01 12.60 8.53
CA ARG A 42 5.95 12.90 7.44
C ARG A 42 7.17 11.97 7.46
N LEU A 43 7.70 11.67 8.66
CA LEU A 43 8.78 10.71 8.82
C LEU A 43 8.34 9.30 8.41
N MET A 44 7.14 8.88 8.83
CA MET A 44 6.57 7.58 8.44
C MET A 44 6.35 7.50 6.93
N ALA A 45 5.85 8.55 6.29
CA ALA A 45 5.70 8.61 4.84
C ALA A 45 7.05 8.42 4.13
N GLY A 46 8.10 9.12 4.59
CA GLY A 46 9.46 8.95 4.05
C GLY A 46 10.03 7.56 4.29
N MET A 47 9.77 6.96 5.46
CA MET A 47 10.16 5.59 5.76
C MET A 47 9.51 4.60 4.79
N PHE A 48 8.18 4.66 4.61
CA PHE A 48 7.48 3.79 3.67
C PHE A 48 7.94 4.02 2.23
N GLN A 49 8.12 5.28 1.81
CA GLN A 49 8.65 5.58 0.49
C GLN A 49 10.05 4.99 0.27
N GLY A 50 10.91 4.98 1.29
CA GLY A 50 12.25 4.39 1.23
C GLY A 50 12.27 2.85 1.21
N MET A 51 11.19 2.19 1.64
CA MET A 51 11.07 0.73 1.63
C MET A 51 10.70 0.16 0.26
N PHE A 52 10.18 0.99 -0.65
CA PHE A 52 9.75 0.59 -1.99
C PHE A 52 10.58 1.27 -3.07
N PRO A 53 10.69 0.68 -4.27
CA PRO A 53 11.39 1.32 -5.37
C PRO A 53 10.75 2.67 -5.70
N ALA A 54 11.60 3.68 -5.91
CA ALA A 54 11.16 5.02 -6.23
C ALA A 54 10.32 5.03 -7.53
N LEU A 55 9.14 5.65 -7.47
CA LEU A 55 8.25 5.74 -8.61
C LEU A 55 8.55 7.01 -9.42
N ASN A 56 9.01 6.83 -10.65
CA ASN A 56 9.07 7.91 -11.63
C ASN A 56 7.95 7.71 -12.66
N VAL A 57 6.92 8.55 -12.63
CA VAL A 57 5.75 8.45 -13.51
C VAL A 57 6.09 8.54 -15.00
N HIS A 58 7.22 9.16 -15.36
CA HIS A 58 7.67 9.26 -16.75
C HIS A 58 8.47 8.05 -17.23
N ARG A 59 8.98 7.21 -16.31
CA ARG A 59 9.80 6.04 -16.64
C ARG A 59 9.15 4.72 -16.26
N VAL A 60 8.13 4.73 -15.41
CA VAL A 60 7.49 3.52 -14.92
C VAL A 60 6.76 2.80 -16.05
N ASN A 61 6.98 1.49 -16.15
CA ASN A 61 6.21 0.64 -17.05
C ASN A 61 4.87 0.29 -16.39
N LEU A 62 3.77 0.84 -16.90
CA LEU A 62 2.42 0.56 -16.35
C LEU A 62 2.07 -0.94 -16.41
N ASN A 63 2.59 -1.69 -17.40
CA ASN A 63 2.32 -3.13 -17.51
C ASN A 63 2.96 -3.97 -16.39
N SER A 64 3.96 -3.43 -15.69
CA SER A 64 4.55 -4.08 -14.51
C SER A 64 3.79 -3.76 -13.22
N ILE A 65 2.87 -2.79 -13.23
CA ILE A 65 2.08 -2.45 -12.04
C ILE A 65 0.90 -3.42 -11.96
N ARG A 66 1.05 -4.46 -11.14
CA ARG A 66 0.02 -5.50 -10.94
C ARG A 66 -0.63 -5.49 -9.56
N ARG A 67 -0.04 -4.75 -8.63
CA ARG A 67 -0.44 -4.69 -7.21
C ARG A 67 -0.29 -3.27 -6.68
N CYS A 68 -1.14 -2.91 -5.73
CA CYS A 68 -1.08 -1.64 -5.01
C CYS A 68 -1.10 -1.92 -3.52
N LEU A 69 -0.38 -1.12 -2.75
CA LEU A 69 -0.41 -1.13 -1.30
C LEU A 69 -0.87 0.23 -0.80
N LEU A 70 -2.02 0.28 -0.13
CA LEU A 70 -2.54 1.47 0.54
C LEU A 70 -2.18 1.43 2.02
N ILE A 71 -1.49 2.47 2.47
CA ILE A 71 -1.29 2.77 3.90
C ILE A 71 -2.03 4.06 4.18
N SER A 72 -3.04 4.01 5.05
CA SER A 72 -3.86 5.18 5.40
C SER A 72 -3.78 5.46 6.89
N TYR A 73 -3.69 6.73 7.27
CA TYR A 73 -3.78 7.15 8.67
C TYR A 73 -5.18 7.67 8.99
N ASP A 74 -5.75 7.20 10.09
CA ASP A 74 -6.99 7.73 10.64
C ASP A 74 -6.69 8.64 11.85
N ALA A 75 -7.13 9.89 11.77
CA ALA A 75 -6.77 10.90 12.77
C ALA A 75 -7.52 10.73 14.10
N ASP A 76 -8.72 10.15 14.05
CA ASP A 76 -9.59 9.99 15.21
C ASP A 76 -9.15 8.80 16.07
N SER A 77 -8.92 7.64 15.45
CA SER A 77 -8.41 6.45 16.12
C SER A 77 -6.89 6.45 16.32
N GLN A 78 -6.17 7.32 15.59
CA GLN A 78 -4.71 7.38 15.54
C GLN A 78 -4.05 6.09 15.05
N LEU A 79 -4.77 5.29 14.25
CA LEU A 79 -4.30 4.02 13.73
C LEU A 79 -3.90 4.12 12.26
N LEU A 80 -2.96 3.25 11.87
CA LEU A 80 -2.67 2.98 10.48
C LEU A 80 -3.49 1.79 9.98
N GLU A 81 -4.12 1.97 8.83
CA GLU A 81 -4.71 0.91 8.05
C GLU A 81 -3.77 0.49 6.92
N PHE A 82 -3.52 -0.81 6.83
CA PHE A 82 -2.73 -1.42 5.77
C PHE A 82 -3.64 -2.29 4.90
N ARG A 83 -3.72 -1.99 3.60
CA ARG A 83 -4.59 -2.70 2.64
C ARG A 83 -3.86 -2.96 1.33
N HIS A 84 -3.91 -4.19 0.84
CA HIS A 84 -3.25 -4.64 -0.38
C HIS A 84 -4.21 -5.51 -1.22
#